data_AF-Q11J11-F1
#
_entry.id   AF-Q11J11-F1
#
_cell.length_a   1.000
_cell.length_b   1.000
_cell.length_c   1.000
_cell.angle_alpha   90.00
_cell.angle_beta   90.00
_cell.angle_gamma   90.00
#
_symmetry.space_group_name_H-M   'P 1'
#
loop_
_entity.id
_entity.type
_entity.pdbx_description
1 polymer ?
#
loop_
_entity_poly.entity_id
_entity_poly.type
_entity_poly.pdbx_seq_one_letter_code
_entity_poly.pdbx_strand_id
1 'polypeptide(L)'
;MAQYHVKNGSHVAKAFKVRGGHRVVPAGKEADIVDAKELTEAQIEAFEREGVKVKAKGGKAKTGQPELDPTALRAVHHGGGRFDIVQGDEVLASGLSKADADAFSAMSEEEKAEYVKATKT
;
A
#
# COMPACT_ATOMS: atom_id res chain seq x y z
N MET A 1 14.68 12.54 8.36
CA MET A 1 13.64 13.15 7.51
C MET A 1 13.28 12.14 6.46
N ALA A 2 12.00 12.02 6.14
CA ALA A 2 11.54 11.00 5.19
C ALA A 2 11.40 11.61 3.80
N GLN A 3 11.55 10.75 2.80
CA GLN A 3 11.20 11.05 1.42
C GLN A 3 9.94 10.25 1.09
N TYR A 4 8.99 10.86 0.37
CA TYR A 4 7.76 10.18 -0.04
C TYR A 4 7.48 10.44 -1.52
N HIS A 5 7.16 9.40 -2.25
CA HIS A 5 6.50 9.48 -3.54
C HIS A 5 4.99 9.54 -3.32
N VAL A 6 4.36 10.66 -3.69
CA VAL A 6 2.93 10.89 -3.50
C VAL A 6 2.24 10.93 -4.85
N LYS A 7 1.20 10.12 -5.02
CA LYS A 7 0.26 10.19 -6.15
C LYS A 7 -1.10 10.64 -5.64
N ASN A 8 -1.48 11.87 -5.98
CA ASN A 8 -2.75 12.45 -5.57
C ASN A 8 -3.82 12.16 -6.61
N GLY A 9 -4.59 11.08 -6.43
CA GLY A 9 -5.79 10.77 -7.21
C GLY A 9 -7.06 11.46 -6.69
N SER A 10 -6.95 12.29 -5.65
CA SER A 10 -8.07 13.03 -5.09
C SER A 10 -8.47 14.23 -5.97
N HIS A 11 -9.68 14.73 -5.77
CA HIS A 11 -10.17 15.97 -6.40
C HIS A 11 -9.59 17.25 -5.79
N VAL A 12 -8.89 17.14 -4.64
CA VAL A 12 -8.30 18.28 -3.93
C VAL A 12 -6.78 18.16 -3.85
N ALA A 13 -6.09 19.30 -3.86
CA ALA A 13 -4.65 19.33 -3.63
C ALA A 13 -4.31 18.92 -2.19
N LYS A 14 -3.18 18.25 -2.00
CA LYS A 14 -2.71 17.79 -0.68
C LYS A 14 -1.38 18.42 -0.34
N ALA A 15 -1.27 18.95 0.89
CA ALA A 15 -0.08 19.61 1.38
C ALA A 15 0.67 18.71 2.38
N PHE A 16 1.97 18.52 2.14
CA PHE A 16 2.87 17.75 3.00
C PHE A 16 3.81 18.71 3.72
N LYS A 17 3.97 18.51 5.03
CA LYS A 17 4.92 19.29 5.82
C LYS A 17 6.35 18.88 5.48
N VAL A 18 7.18 19.83 5.06
CA VAL A 18 8.60 19.61 4.73
C VAL A 18 9.51 20.55 5.52
N ARG A 19 10.80 20.25 5.60
CA ARG A 19 11.81 21.16 6.16
C ARG A 19 11.85 22.44 5.31
N GLY A 20 11.28 23.52 5.83
CA GLY A 20 11.18 24.82 5.12
C GLY A 20 9.76 25.22 4.71
N GLY A 21 8.73 24.44 5.04
CA GLY A 21 7.33 24.86 4.82
C GLY A 21 6.38 23.71 4.50
N HIS A 22 5.64 23.87 3.41
CA HIS A 22 4.73 22.85 2.90
C HIS A 22 5.01 22.64 1.41
N ARG A 23 4.97 21.37 0.99
CA ARG A 23 5.02 20.97 -0.40
C ARG A 23 3.63 20.50 -0.81
N VAL A 24 3.07 21.11 -1.85
CA VAL A 24 1.72 20.80 -2.33
C VAL A 24 1.79 19.86 -3.53
N VAL A 25 0.97 18.82 -3.52
CA VAL A 25 0.73 17.90 -4.64
C VAL A 25 -0.66 18.22 -5.21
N PRO A 26 -0.76 18.79 -6.42
CA PRO A 26 -2.04 19.09 -7.05
C PRO A 26 -2.90 17.83 -7.26
N ALA A 27 -4.21 18.03 -7.38
CA ALA A 27 -5.15 16.97 -7.75
C ALA A 27 -4.78 16.34 -9.10
N GLY A 28 -4.84 15.01 -9.19
CA GLY A 28 -4.49 14.23 -10.38
C GLY A 28 -2.99 14.19 -10.71
N LYS A 29 -2.11 14.72 -9.86
CA LYS A 29 -0.66 14.76 -10.09
C LYS A 29 0.10 13.90 -9.08
N GLU A 30 1.33 13.58 -9.44
CA GLU A 30 2.28 12.91 -8.56
C GLU A 30 3.53 13.75 -8.36
N ALA A 31 4.16 13.62 -7.19
CA ALA A 31 5.37 14.34 -6.83
C ALA A 31 6.20 13.57 -5.79
N ASP A 32 7.52 13.70 -5.91
CA ASP A 32 8.44 13.30 -4.86
C ASP A 32 8.58 14.43 -3.83
N ILE A 33 8.21 14.13 -2.59
CA ILE A 33 8.34 15.01 -1.43
C ILE A 33 9.63 14.63 -0.70
N VAL A 34 10.62 15.52 -0.80
CA VAL A 34 11.89 15.39 -0.08
C VAL A 34 11.83 16.16 1.24
N ASP A 35 12.56 15.68 2.25
CA ASP A 35 12.62 16.27 3.59
C ASP A 35 11.27 16.44 4.29
N ALA A 36 10.37 15.48 4.07
CA ALA A 36 9.06 15.46 4.70
C ALA A 36 9.14 15.09 6.18
N LYS A 37 8.16 15.60 6.94
CA LYS A 37 7.84 15.08 8.26
C LYS A 37 7.40 13.62 8.12
N GLU A 38 7.87 12.77 9.03
CA GLU A 38 7.49 11.36 9.06
C GLU A 38 5.99 11.22 9.26
N LEU A 39 5.37 10.47 8.35
CA LEU A 39 3.97 10.09 8.38
C LEU A 39 3.82 8.73 9.04
N THR A 40 2.82 8.60 9.91
CA THR A 40 2.46 7.31 10.50
C THR A 40 1.69 6.45 9.50
N GLU A 41 1.64 5.13 9.74
CA GLU A 41 0.86 4.21 8.90
C GLU A 41 -0.62 4.62 8.83
N ALA A 42 -1.20 5.04 9.94
CA ALA A 42 -2.57 5.53 9.99
C ALA A 42 -2.79 6.78 9.11
N GLN A 43 -1.79 7.65 9.00
CA GLN A 43 -1.86 8.82 8.12
C GLN A 43 -1.76 8.44 6.66
N ILE A 44 -0.87 7.50 6.32
CA ILE A 44 -0.74 6.96 4.96
C ILE A 44 -2.06 6.30 4.53
N GLU A 45 -2.69 5.53 5.42
CA GLU A 45 -3.98 4.90 5.16
C GLU A 45 -5.11 5.95 5.00
N ALA A 46 -5.11 6.99 5.83
CA ALA A 46 -6.07 8.08 5.69
C ALA A 46 -5.95 8.79 4.34
N PHE A 47 -4.72 9.04 3.88
CA PHE A 47 -4.46 9.58 2.54
C PHE A 47 -4.97 8.63 1.45
N GLU A 48 -4.75 7.33 1.58
CA GLU A 48 -5.21 6.35 0.59
C GLU A 48 -6.73 6.29 0.49
N ARG A 49 -7.45 6.38 1.61
CA ARG A 49 -8.92 6.49 1.63
C ARG A 49 -9.44 7.74 0.91
N GLU A 50 -8.66 8.81 0.89
CA GLU A 50 -8.96 10.04 0.14
C GLU A 50 -8.50 9.99 -1.33
N GLY A 51 -7.98 8.86 -1.80
CA GLY A 51 -7.47 8.66 -3.15
C GLY A 51 -6.01 9.08 -3.35
N VAL A 52 -5.25 9.26 -2.26
CA VAL A 52 -3.87 9.76 -2.27
C VAL A 52 -2.92 8.65 -1.87
N LYS A 53 -2.13 8.12 -2.81
CA LYS A 53 -1.16 7.05 -2.52
C LYS A 53 0.18 7.64 -2.10
N VAL A 54 0.65 7.32 -0.90
CA VAL A 54 1.93 7.82 -0.35
C VAL A 54 2.88 6.65 -0.14
N LYS A 55 4.02 6.64 -0.83
CA LYS A 55 5.07 5.60 -0.71
C LYS A 55 6.36 6.22 -0.16
N ALA A 56 6.96 5.67 0.89
CA ALA A 56 8.23 6.18 1.40
C ALA A 56 9.39 5.83 0.44
N LYS A 57 10.15 6.84 -0.02
CA LYS A 57 11.47 6.68 -0.65
C LYS A 57 12.52 6.87 0.46
N GLY A 58 13.40 5.90 0.73
CA GLY A 58 14.63 6.15 1.49
C GLY A 58 14.64 6.00 3.03
N GLY A 59 13.62 5.41 3.66
CA GLY A 59 13.72 4.89 5.03
C GLY A 59 13.42 3.39 5.01
N LYS A 60 14.22 2.57 5.71
CA LYS A 60 14.21 1.08 5.69
C LYS A 60 12.92 0.49 5.13
N ALA A 61 13.06 -0.18 3.98
CA ALA A 61 12.03 -0.99 3.37
C ALA A 61 11.26 -1.76 4.46
N LYS A 62 9.98 -1.42 4.64
CA LYS A 62 9.01 -2.46 4.95
C LYS A 62 8.81 -3.21 3.64
N THR A 63 9.54 -4.31 3.57
CA THR A 63 9.40 -5.48 2.70
C THR A 63 8.46 -5.32 1.51
N GLY A 64 9.07 -5.31 0.32
CA GLY A 64 8.56 -6.04 -0.83
C GLY A 64 7.25 -5.55 -1.44
N GLN A 65 7.35 -4.60 -2.36
CA GLN A 65 6.79 -4.91 -3.66
C GLN A 65 7.98 -5.49 -4.44
N PRO A 66 8.19 -6.83 -4.47
CA PRO A 66 9.08 -7.37 -5.50
C PRO A 66 8.50 -6.97 -6.86
N GLU A 67 9.37 -6.82 -7.86
CA GLU A 67 8.92 -6.76 -9.24
C GLU A 67 7.84 -7.82 -9.46
N LEU A 68 6.78 -7.40 -10.13
CA LEU A 68 5.55 -8.16 -10.31
C LEU A 68 5.86 -9.46 -11.06
N ASP A 69 6.16 -10.52 -10.33
CA ASP A 69 5.86 -11.86 -10.82
C ASP A 69 4.34 -11.94 -10.87
N PRO A 70 3.71 -11.96 -12.06
CA PRO A 70 2.25 -12.00 -12.19
C PRO A 70 1.67 -13.31 -11.61
N THR A 71 2.54 -14.28 -11.29
CA THR A 71 2.21 -15.55 -10.67
C THR A 71 2.34 -15.53 -9.14
N ALA A 72 2.88 -14.47 -8.52
CA ALA A 72 3.07 -14.42 -7.07
C ALA A 72 1.77 -14.05 -6.34
N LEU A 73 1.48 -14.79 -5.27
CA LEU A 73 0.31 -14.58 -4.42
C LEU A 73 0.55 -13.48 -3.41
N ARG A 74 -0.35 -12.49 -3.34
CA ARG A 74 -0.25 -11.36 -2.41
C ARG A 74 -1.59 -10.99 -1.82
N ALA A 75 -1.60 -10.60 -0.54
CA ALA A 75 -2.76 -9.97 0.07
C ALA A 75 -2.74 -8.46 -0.24
N VAL A 76 -3.81 -7.95 -0.85
CA VAL A 76 -4.02 -6.54 -1.19
C VAL A 76 -5.10 -5.98 -0.28
N HIS A 77 -4.83 -4.87 0.38
CA HIS A 77 -5.82 -4.17 1.19
C HIS A 77 -6.84 -3.47 0.29
N HIS A 78 -8.09 -3.88 0.38
CA HIS A 78 -9.23 -3.17 -0.20
C HIS A 78 -9.90 -2.37 0.93
N GLY A 79 -9.87 -1.04 0.80
CA GLY A 79 -10.22 -0.10 1.87
C GLY A 79 -11.46 -0.49 2.69
N GLY A 80 -11.42 -0.17 3.99
CA GLY A 80 -12.44 -0.64 4.95
C GLY A 80 -11.99 -1.82 5.81
N GLY A 81 -10.66 -2.10 5.86
CA GLY A 81 -10.08 -3.15 6.70
C GLY A 81 -10.25 -4.56 6.15
N ARG A 82 -10.60 -4.69 4.86
CA ARG A 82 -10.70 -5.96 4.14
C ARG A 82 -9.49 -6.17 3.26
N PHE A 83 -9.13 -7.42 3.09
CA PHE A 83 -7.98 -7.81 2.29
C PHE A 83 -8.39 -8.88 1.31
N ASP A 84 -7.86 -8.79 0.10
CA ASP A 84 -8.13 -9.73 -0.99
C ASP A 84 -6.80 -10.36 -1.41
N ILE A 85 -6.76 -11.68 -1.55
CA ILE A 85 -5.60 -12.38 -2.09
C ILE A 85 -5.71 -12.34 -3.61
N VAL A 86 -4.69 -11.78 -4.26
CA VAL A 86 -4.61 -11.68 -5.72
C VAL A 86 -3.38 -12.39 -6.27
N GLN A 87 -3.51 -12.90 -7.49
CA GLN A 87 -2.42 -13.36 -8.33
C GLN A 87 -2.44 -12.55 -9.62
N GLY A 88 -1.48 -11.64 -9.78
CA GLY A 88 -1.53 -10.65 -10.86
C GLY A 88 -2.79 -9.76 -10.74
N ASP A 89 -3.73 -9.95 -11.68
CA ASP A 89 -5.02 -9.27 -11.77
C ASP A 89 -6.22 -10.14 -11.32
N GLU A 90 -6.00 -11.42 -11.02
CA GLU A 90 -7.06 -12.33 -10.55
C GLU A 90 -7.22 -12.23 -9.03
N VAL A 91 -8.45 -12.04 -8.56
CA VAL A 91 -8.82 -12.15 -7.14
C VAL A 91 -9.14 -13.61 -6.84
N LEU A 92 -8.35 -14.23 -5.98
CA LEU A 92 -8.47 -15.64 -5.63
C LEU A 92 -9.22 -15.88 -4.33
N ALA A 93 -9.12 -14.95 -3.38
CA ALA A 93 -9.90 -14.92 -2.15
C ALA A 93 -10.18 -13.47 -1.76
N SER A 94 -11.33 -13.20 -1.15
CA SER A 94 -11.73 -11.84 -0.78
C SER A 94 -12.29 -11.76 0.63
N GLY A 95 -12.19 -10.60 1.26
CA GLY A 95 -12.80 -10.34 2.57
C GLY A 95 -12.01 -10.89 3.76
N LEU A 96 -10.71 -11.10 3.60
CA LEU A 96 -9.82 -11.44 4.71
C LEU A 96 -9.72 -10.30 5.72
N SER A 97 -9.56 -10.65 6.98
CA SER A 97 -9.25 -9.67 8.03
C SER A 97 -7.79 -9.23 7.95
N LYS A 98 -7.46 -8.12 8.64
CA LYS A 98 -6.06 -7.68 8.75
C LYS A 98 -5.14 -8.76 9.32
N ALA A 99 -5.61 -9.51 10.32
CA ALA A 99 -4.83 -10.56 10.94
C ALA A 99 -4.55 -11.70 9.94
N ASP A 100 -5.55 -12.08 9.17
CA ASP A 100 -5.40 -13.14 8.15
C ASP A 100 -4.50 -12.67 7.00
N ALA A 101 -4.60 -11.42 6.60
CA ALA A 101 -3.76 -10.84 5.56
C ALA A 101 -2.28 -10.72 5.98
N ASP A 102 -2.03 -10.37 7.24
CA ASP A 102 -0.68 -10.30 7.81
C ASP A 102 -0.08 -11.70 7.96
N ALA A 103 -0.86 -12.65 8.48
CA ALA A 103 -0.49 -14.06 8.53
C ALA A 103 -0.20 -14.64 7.13
N PHE A 104 -1.07 -14.37 6.16
CA PHE A 104 -0.87 -14.76 4.77
C PHE A 104 0.39 -14.14 4.22
N SER A 105 0.68 -12.87 4.49
CA SER A 105 1.89 -12.20 3.99
C SER A 105 3.17 -12.79 4.58
N ALA A 106 3.11 -13.27 5.82
CA ALA A 106 4.22 -13.89 6.54
C ALA A 106 4.49 -15.35 6.17
N MET A 107 3.55 -16.04 5.50
CA MET A 107 3.70 -17.40 5.00
C MET A 107 4.69 -17.50 3.82
N SER A 108 5.28 -18.68 3.63
CA SER A 108 6.06 -19.01 2.43
C SER A 108 5.17 -19.04 1.19
N GLU A 109 5.75 -18.95 -0.02
CA GLU A 109 4.95 -19.02 -1.25
C GLU A 109 4.24 -20.36 -1.43
N GLU A 110 4.84 -21.44 -0.91
CA GLU A 110 4.27 -22.79 -0.90
C GLU A 110 3.02 -22.84 0.01
N GLU A 111 3.14 -22.30 1.22
CA GLU A 111 2.03 -22.21 2.19
C GLU A 111 0.90 -21.31 1.68
N LYS A 112 1.23 -20.19 1.03
CA LYS A 112 0.26 -19.28 0.40
C LYS A 112 -0.56 -20.00 -0.68
N ALA A 113 0.09 -20.85 -1.49
CA ALA A 113 -0.59 -21.59 -2.54
C ALA A 113 -1.56 -22.64 -1.99
N GLU A 114 -1.19 -23.31 -0.88
CA GLU A 114 -2.11 -24.22 -0.18
C GLU A 114 -3.29 -23.48 0.45
N TYR A 115 -3.04 -22.34 1.09
CA TYR A 115 -4.08 -21.50 1.68
C TYR A 115 -5.13 -21.07 0.64
N VAL A 116 -4.68 -20.65 -0.54
CA VAL A 116 -5.57 -20.28 -1.64
C VAL A 116 -6.35 -21.47 -2.20
N LYS A 117 -5.71 -22.64 -2.33
CA LYS A 117 -6.42 -23.86 -2.73
C LYS A 117 -7.50 -24.27 -1.73
N ALA A 118 -7.22 -24.14 -0.43
CA ALA A 118 -8.19 -24.44 0.62
C ALA A 118 -9.41 -23.50 0.62
N THR A 119 -9.18 -22.20 0.33
CA THR A 119 -10.23 -21.17 0.30
C THR A 119 -11.06 -21.16 -0.99
N LYS A 120 -10.58 -21.77 -2.08
CA LYS A 120 -11.29 -21.85 -3.37
C LYS A 120 -12.30 -23.03 -3.44
N THR A 121 -12.72 -23.56 -2.29
CA THR A 121 -13.70 -24.68 -2.17
C THR A 121 -15.13 -24.14 -2.11
#